data_AF-A0A0K0Y2U8-F1
#
_entry.id   AF-A0A0K0Y2U8-F1
#
_cell.length_a   1.000
_cell.length_b   1.000
_cell.length_c   1.000
_cell.angle_alpha   90.00
_cell.angle_beta   90.00
_cell.angle_gamma   90.00
#
_symmetry.space_group_name_H-M   'P 1'
#
loop_
_entity.id
_entity.type
_entity.pdbx_description
1 polymer ?
#
loop_
_entity_poly.entity_id
_entity_poly.type
_entity_poly.pdbx_seq_one_letter_code
_entity_poly.pdbx_strand_id
1 'polypeptide(L)'
;MTIDASLDKRINKVVRNHERMRRNGVVRRVGKDGLIRSRPRLVRPAFPLKGAFLIVVLFFAFKALLFAQLGAGNYAEKVEGLRSGSMVEKAGAVLMQEDPVTVAVGGYLKQFFFQN
;
A
#
# COMPACT_ATOMS: atom_id res chain seq x y z
N MET A 1 -45.45 -8.26 21.19
CA MET A 1 -44.77 -6.95 21.37
C MET A 1 -43.49 -6.94 20.53
N THR A 2 -43.54 -6.55 19.26
CA THR A 2 -42.33 -6.43 18.40
C THR A 2 -42.50 -5.46 17.21
N ILE A 3 -43.52 -4.57 17.23
CA ILE A 3 -43.75 -3.62 16.13
C ILE A 3 -42.56 -2.65 16.00
N ASP A 4 -42.07 -2.10 17.12
CA ASP A 4 -40.89 -1.22 17.18
C ASP A 4 -39.62 -1.89 16.61
N ALA A 5 -39.29 -3.10 17.07
CA ALA A 5 -38.10 -3.80 16.62
C ALA A 5 -38.10 -4.08 15.09
N SER A 6 -39.28 -4.24 14.49
CA SER A 6 -39.42 -4.41 13.04
C SER A 6 -39.29 -3.10 12.26
N LEU A 7 -39.79 -2.00 12.83
CA LEU A 7 -39.72 -0.66 12.26
C LEU A 7 -38.29 -0.11 12.32
N ASP A 8 -37.62 -0.25 13.46
CA ASP A 8 -36.24 0.18 13.67
C ASP A 8 -35.30 -0.49 12.68
N LYS A 9 -35.48 -1.79 12.42
CA LYS A 9 -34.71 -2.52 11.39
C LYS A 9 -34.90 -1.92 10.00
N ARG A 10 -36.12 -1.51 9.65
CA ARG A 10 -36.43 -0.89 8.35
C ARG A 10 -35.81 0.50 8.26
N ILE A 11 -35.93 1.33 9.29
CA ILE A 11 -35.33 2.67 9.36
C ILE A 11 -33.81 2.56 9.22
N ASN A 12 -33.18 1.68 10.00
CA ASN A 12 -31.73 1.45 9.94
C ASN A 12 -31.27 1.00 8.55
N LYS A 13 -32.08 0.19 7.84
CA LYS A 13 -31.78 -0.22 6.47
C LYS A 13 -31.85 0.96 5.49
N VAL A 14 -32.83 1.85 5.65
CA VAL A 14 -32.96 3.06 4.82
C VAL A 14 -31.78 4.00 5.05
N VAL A 15 -31.47 4.30 6.31
CA VAL A 15 -30.31 5.15 6.69
C VAL A 15 -29.03 4.56 6.13
N ARG A 16 -28.78 3.26 6.31
CA ARG A 16 -27.58 2.58 5.79
C ARG A 16 -27.48 2.66 4.26
N ASN A 17 -28.60 2.50 3.55
CA ASN A 17 -28.61 2.63 2.09
C ASN A 17 -28.33 4.05 1.65
N HIS A 18 -28.90 5.05 2.34
CA HIS A 18 -28.69 6.47 2.04
C HIS A 18 -27.23 6.88 2.31
N GLU A 19 -26.64 6.48 3.44
CA GLU A 19 -25.23 6.70 3.76
C GLU A 19 -24.30 6.09 2.71
N ARG A 20 -24.60 4.87 2.24
CA ARG A 20 -23.85 4.22 1.16
C ARG A 20 -23.98 4.98 -0.16
N MET A 21 -25.15 5.52 -0.48
CA MET A 21 -25.35 6.37 -1.66
C MET A 21 -24.55 7.67 -1.56
N ARG A 22 -24.50 8.31 -0.37
CA ARG A 22 -23.70 9.53 -0.15
C ARG A 22 -22.20 9.27 -0.29
N ARG A 23 -21.70 8.17 0.28
CA ARG A 23 -20.26 7.85 0.28
C ARG A 23 -19.75 7.33 -1.07
N ASN A 24 -20.52 6.43 -1.69
CA ASN A 24 -20.06 5.67 -2.86
C ASN A 24 -20.56 6.26 -4.19
N GLY A 25 -21.53 7.17 -4.14
CA GLY A 25 -22.29 7.62 -5.30
C GLY A 25 -23.50 6.73 -5.61
N VAL A 26 -24.30 7.20 -6.57
CA VAL A 26 -25.57 6.58 -6.97
C VAL A 26 -25.48 6.04 -8.39
N VAL A 27 -25.99 4.83 -8.59
CA VAL A 27 -26.24 4.26 -9.93
C VAL A 27 -27.74 4.17 -10.13
N ARG A 28 -28.21 4.68 -11.27
CA ARG A 28 -29.61 4.60 -11.68
C ARG A 28 -29.81 3.39 -12.57
N ARG A 29 -30.83 2.59 -12.31
CA ARG A 29 -31.27 1.52 -13.21
C ARG A 29 -32.77 1.60 -13.42
N VAL A 30 -33.20 1.37 -14.66
CA VAL A 30 -34.62 1.29 -15.00
C VAL A 30 -35.11 -0.10 -14.59
N GLY A 31 -36.17 -0.14 -13.78
CA GLY A 31 -36.82 -1.38 -13.39
C GLY A 31 -37.70 -1.94 -14.51
N LYS A 32 -38.19 -3.17 -14.33
CA LYS A 32 -39.15 -3.80 -15.26
C LYS A 32 -40.46 -3.01 -15.37
N ASP A 33 -40.74 -2.19 -14.36
CA ASP A 33 -41.86 -1.26 -14.25
C ASP A 33 -41.65 0.07 -14.99
N GLY A 34 -40.50 0.25 -15.66
CA GLY A 34 -40.14 1.52 -16.32
C GLY A 34 -39.69 2.62 -15.35
N LEU A 35 -39.65 2.34 -14.04
CA LEU A 35 -39.28 3.33 -13.03
C LEU A 35 -37.76 3.36 -12.82
N ILE A 36 -37.20 4.57 -12.71
CA ILE A 36 -35.79 4.76 -12.40
C ILE A 36 -35.57 4.54 -10.90
N ARG A 37 -34.80 3.51 -10.55
CA ARG A 37 -34.43 3.19 -9.17
C ARG A 37 -32.97 3.57 -8.90
N SER A 38 -32.76 4.37 -7.86
CA SER A 38 -31.43 4.71 -7.34
C SER A 38 -30.91 3.60 -6.44
N ARG A 39 -29.70 3.11 -6.72
CA ARG A 39 -29.00 2.09 -5.91
C ARG A 39 -27.63 2.64 -5.52
N PRO A 40 -27.10 2.31 -4.33
CA PRO A 40 -25.73 2.68 -3.98
C PRO A 40 -24.76 2.01 -4.96
N ARG A 41 -23.77 2.77 -5.44
CA ARG A 41 -22.69 2.21 -6.26
C ARG A 41 -21.90 1.20 -5.42
N LEU A 42 -21.66 0.02 -5.98
CA LEU A 42 -20.79 -0.96 -5.36
C LEU A 42 -19.35 -0.47 -5.49
N VAL A 43 -18.73 -0.07 -4.37
CA VAL A 43 -17.31 0.24 -4.32
C VAL A 43 -16.55 -1.06 -4.16
N ARG A 44 -15.68 -1.34 -5.12
CA ARG A 44 -14.66 -2.37 -4.97
C ARG A 44 -13.41 -1.66 -4.45
N PRO A 45 -12.92 -1.95 -3.24
CA PRO A 45 -11.67 -1.37 -2.79
C PRO A 45 -10.59 -1.75 -3.80
N ALA A 46 -9.99 -0.75 -4.45
CA ALA A 46 -8.87 -0.97 -5.34
C ALA A 46 -7.61 -1.15 -4.50
N PHE A 47 -6.72 -2.05 -4.92
CA PHE A 47 -5.40 -2.17 -4.31
C PHE A 47 -4.65 -0.83 -4.46
N PRO A 48 -4.07 -0.25 -3.40
CA PRO A 48 -3.47 1.08 -3.43
C PRO A 48 -2.08 1.04 -4.11
N LEU A 49 -2.06 0.85 -5.42
CA LEU A 49 -0.83 0.74 -6.22
C LEU A 49 0.13 1.92 -6.01
N LYS A 50 -0.41 3.14 -5.81
CA LYS A 50 0.39 4.34 -5.51
C LYS A 50 1.16 4.21 -4.19
N GLY A 51 0.53 3.68 -3.15
CA GLY A 51 1.15 3.49 -1.83
C GLY A 51 2.20 2.38 -1.89
N ALA A 52 1.88 1.25 -2.54
CA ALA A 52 2.83 0.17 -2.75
C ALA A 52 4.08 0.65 -3.54
N PHE A 53 3.88 1.46 -4.59
CA PHE A 53 4.97 2.04 -5.36
C PHE A 53 5.86 2.96 -4.52
N LEU A 54 5.27 3.83 -3.67
CA LEU A 54 6.04 4.69 -2.77
C LEU A 54 6.92 3.90 -1.80
N ILE A 55 6.42 2.79 -1.26
CA ILE A 55 7.20 1.91 -0.36
C ILE A 55 8.39 1.32 -1.10
N VAL A 56 8.20 0.85 -2.34
CA VAL A 56 9.28 0.30 -3.16
C VAL A 56 10.36 1.37 -3.44
N VAL A 57 9.95 2.59 -3.82
CA VAL A 57 10.89 3.69 -4.06
C VAL A 57 11.67 4.02 -2.78
N LEU A 58 11.00 4.12 -1.64
CA LEU A 58 11.64 4.41 -0.37
C LEU A 58 12.64 3.31 0.04
N PHE A 59 12.30 2.06 -0.21
CA PHE A 59 13.19 0.92 0.02
C PHE A 59 14.49 1.03 -0.78
N PHE A 60 14.40 1.32 -2.08
CA PHE A 60 15.59 1.51 -2.91
C PHE A 60 16.41 2.74 -2.49
N ALA A 61 15.76 3.85 -2.14
CA ALA A 61 16.44 5.04 -1.65
C ALA A 61 17.22 4.76 -0.35
N PHE A 62 16.60 4.05 0.60
CA PHE A 62 17.25 3.62 1.83
C PHE A 62 18.44 2.69 1.56
N LYS A 63 18.29 1.70 0.67
CA LYS A 63 19.35 0.78 0.27
C LYS A 63 20.55 1.51 -0.33
N ALA A 64 20.30 2.46 -1.24
CA ALA A 64 21.33 3.25 -1.87
C ALA A 64 22.05 4.20 -0.89
N LEU A 65 21.31 4.79 0.06
CA LEU A 65 21.88 5.60 1.12
C LEU A 65 22.83 4.80 2.02
N LEU A 66 22.41 3.60 2.45
CA LEU A 66 23.27 2.71 3.22
C LEU A 66 24.55 2.36 2.47
N PHE A 67 24.43 2.00 1.18
CA PHE A 67 25.59 1.71 0.34
C PHE A 67 26.52 2.92 0.19
N ALA A 68 25.97 4.12 -0.01
CA ALA A 68 26.75 5.35 -0.13
C ALA A 68 27.51 5.69 1.18
N GLN A 69 26.87 5.47 2.33
CA GLN A 69 27.45 5.75 3.64
C GLN A 69 28.51 4.71 4.06
N LEU A 70 28.23 3.42 3.86
CA LEU A 70 29.09 2.31 4.31
C LEU A 70 30.22 2.00 3.31
N GLY A 71 29.97 2.24 2.03
CA GLY A 71 30.80 1.72 0.94
C GLY A 71 30.56 0.22 0.69
N ALA A 72 31.07 -0.29 -0.44
CA ALA A 72 30.78 -1.65 -0.91
C ALA A 72 31.20 -2.74 0.08
N GLY A 73 32.43 -2.68 0.62
CA GLY A 73 32.95 -3.72 1.51
C GLY A 73 32.15 -3.86 2.81
N ASN A 74 31.94 -2.76 3.54
CA ASN A 74 31.21 -2.79 4.79
C ASN A 74 29.72 -3.10 4.60
N TYR A 75 29.14 -2.73 3.45
CA TYR A 75 27.76 -3.09 3.14
C TYR A 75 27.60 -4.60 2.97
N ALA A 76 28.49 -5.25 2.21
CA ALA A 76 28.49 -6.69 2.01
C ALA A 76 28.60 -7.46 3.34
N GLU A 77 29.47 -7.00 4.25
CA GLU A 77 29.62 -7.59 5.59
C GLU A 77 28.32 -7.51 6.42
N LYS A 78 27.60 -6.38 6.34
CA LYS A 78 26.31 -6.23 7.03
C LYS A 78 25.23 -7.16 6.46
N VAL A 79 25.19 -7.32 5.13
CA VAL A 79 24.27 -8.25 4.48
C VAL A 79 24.56 -9.70 4.87
N GLU A 80 25.84 -10.07 4.95
CA GLU A 80 26.24 -11.40 5.41
C GLU A 80 25.89 -11.63 6.89
N GLY A 81 26.03 -10.59 7.73
CA GLY A 81 25.54 -10.60 9.11
C GLY A 81 24.04 -10.86 9.22
N LEU A 82 23.23 -10.34 8.30
CA LEU A 82 21.78 -10.61 8.27
C LEU A 82 21.45 -12.06 7.89
N ARG A 83 22.32 -12.74 7.13
CA ARG A 83 22.11 -14.15 6.72
C ARG A 83 22.27 -15.13 7.88
N SER A 84 23.09 -14.80 8.88
CA SER A 84 23.30 -15.66 10.06
C SER A 84 22.23 -15.48 11.15
N GLY A 85 21.34 -14.49 11.00
CA GLY A 85 20.31 -14.16 11.98
C GLY A 85 19.04 -15.02 11.95
N SER A 86 18.01 -14.48 12.59
CA SER A 86 16.62 -14.98 12.64
C SER A 86 15.95 -15.03 11.25
N MET A 87 14.78 -15.67 11.14
CA MET A 87 14.04 -15.76 9.87
C MET A 87 13.74 -14.38 9.25
N VAL A 88 13.46 -13.37 10.09
CA VAL A 88 13.17 -12.01 9.61
C VAL A 88 14.44 -11.35 9.05
N GLU A 89 15.57 -11.54 9.73
CA GLU A 89 16.86 -11.00 9.29
C GLU A 89 17.32 -11.66 7.98
N LYS A 90 17.15 -12.98 7.85
CA LYS A 90 17.43 -13.72 6.61
C LYS A 90 16.61 -13.22 5.43
N ALA A 91 15.32 -12.92 5.65
CA ALA A 91 14.48 -12.33 4.61
C ALA A 91 14.97 -10.93 4.21
N GLY A 92 15.38 -10.13 5.20
CA GLY A 92 16.04 -8.84 4.96
C GLY A 92 17.34 -8.99 4.16
N ALA A 93 18.16 -10.00 4.46
CA ALA A 93 19.41 -10.28 3.75
C ALA A 93 19.19 -10.59 2.27
N VAL A 94 18.12 -11.34 1.94
CA VAL A 94 17.74 -11.62 0.54
C VAL A 94 17.32 -10.34 -0.18
N LEU A 95 16.53 -9.48 0.47
CA LEU A 95 16.11 -8.19 -0.11
C LEU A 95 17.28 -7.19 -0.26
N MET A 96 18.30 -7.31 0.59
CA MET A 96 19.46 -6.41 0.64
C MET A 96 20.65 -6.89 -0.20
N GLN A 97 20.54 -7.99 -0.95
CA GLN A 97 21.64 -8.44 -1.81
C GLN A 97 22.08 -7.35 -2.79
N GLU A 98 23.37 -7.31 -3.13
CA GLU A 98 23.91 -6.32 -4.05
C GLU A 98 23.23 -6.42 -5.41
N ASP A 99 22.42 -5.41 -5.74
CA ASP A 99 21.77 -5.31 -7.05
C ASP A 99 22.48 -4.26 -7.90
N PRO A 100 22.56 -4.44 -9.23
CA PRO A 100 23.15 -3.47 -10.16
C PRO A 100 22.56 -2.06 -10.00
N VAL A 101 21.27 -1.97 -9.67
CA VAL A 101 20.56 -0.69 -9.42
C VAL A 101 21.08 0.01 -8.16
N THR A 102 21.40 -0.75 -7.11
CA THR A 102 21.92 -0.19 -5.85
C THR A 102 23.34 0.34 -6.03
N VAL A 103 24.17 -0.39 -6.77
CA VAL A 103 25.55 0.04 -7.07
C VAL A 103 25.55 1.30 -7.93
N ALA A 104 24.70 1.36 -8.96
CA ALA A 104 24.57 2.53 -9.82
C ALA A 104 24.10 3.76 -9.02
N VAL A 105 22.97 3.67 -8.32
CA VAL A 105 22.40 4.81 -7.56
C VAL A 105 23.29 5.22 -6.39
N GLY A 106 23.86 4.25 -5.66
CA GLY A 106 24.77 4.51 -4.55
C GLY A 106 26.08 5.18 -4.99
N GLY A 107 26.61 4.80 -6.16
CA GLY A 107 27.77 5.48 -6.78
C GLY A 107 27.49 6.95 -7.10
N TYR A 108 26.33 7.24 -7.71
CA TYR A 108 25.90 8.62 -7.98
C TYR A 108 25.73 9.43 -6.68
N LEU A 109 25.10 8.86 -5.65
CA LEU A 109 24.89 9.55 -4.37
C LEU A 109 26.22 9.83 -3.64
N LYS A 110 27.13 8.87 -3.62
CA LYS A 110 28.46 9.03 -3.01
C LYS A 110 29.25 10.16 -3.67
N GLN A 111 29.24 10.22 -5.00
CA GLN A 111 29.93 11.24 -5.78
C GLN A 111 29.37 12.65 -5.54
N PHE A 112 28.05 12.79 -5.39
CA PHE A 112 27.40 14.10 -5.35
C PHE A 112 27.26 14.67 -3.92
N PHE A 113 27.09 13.82 -2.91
CA PHE A 113 26.78 14.26 -1.54
C PHE A 113 27.92 14.08 -0.55
N PHE A 114 28.84 13.13 -0.77
CA PHE A 114 29.85 12.74 0.22
C PHE A 114 31.29 13.07 -0.19
N GLN A 115 31.49 13.68 -1.37
CA GLN A 115 32.80 14.13 -1.86
C GLN A 115 33.05 15.65 -1.73
N ASN A 116 32.16 16.38 -1.06
CA ASN A 116 32.32 17.82 -0.78
C ASN A 116 32.82 18.06 0.64
#